data_AF-A0A383BVK3-F1
#
_entry.id   AF-A0A383BVK3-F1
#
_cell.length_a   1.000
_cell.length_b   1.000
_cell.length_c   1.000
_cell.angle_alpha   90.00
_cell.angle_beta   90.00
_cell.angle_gamma   90.00
#
_symmetry.space_group_name_H-M   'P 1'
#
loop_
_entity.id
_entity.type
_entity.pdbx_description
1 polymer ?
#
loop_
_entity_poly.entity_id
_entity_poly.type
_entity_poly.pdbx_seq_one_letter_code
_entity_poly.pdbx_strand_id
1 'polypeptide(L)' 'MSNVTTPLRIIPLGGLGEIGKNMMAVEYGDDIVVVDCGVQFPEGDMPGVDLIVPDVSYLVERADKVRAILIT' A
#
# COMPACT_ATOMS: atom_id res chain seq x y z
N MET A 1 29.86 -19.06 7.76
CA MET A 1 28.72 -18.18 8.12
C MET A 1 28.05 -17.76 6.83
N SER A 2 26.79 -18.12 6.61
CA SER A 2 26.02 -17.63 5.46
C SER A 2 25.66 -16.17 5.69
N ASN A 3 26.02 -15.29 4.74
CA ASN A 3 25.50 -13.92 4.72
C ASN A 3 24.00 -13.99 4.45
N VAL A 4 23.18 -13.87 5.48
CA VAL A 4 21.73 -13.72 5.33
C VAL A 4 21.46 -12.24 5.08
N THR A 5 21.16 -11.89 3.83
CA THR A 5 20.77 -10.53 3.46
C THR A 5 19.27 -10.36 3.72
N THR A 6 18.88 -9.34 4.48
CA THR A 6 17.47 -8.96 4.63
C THR A 6 16.93 -8.50 3.28
N PRO A 7 15.88 -9.13 2.73
CA PRO A 7 15.33 -8.72 1.44
C PRO A 7 14.52 -7.43 1.60
N LEU A 8 14.64 -6.54 0.62
CA LEU A 8 13.68 -5.45 0.42
C LEU A 8 12.43 -6.01 -0.27
N ARG A 9 11.25 -5.76 0.29
CA ARG A 9 9.97 -6.17 -0.28
C ARG A 9 9.23 -4.93 -0.78
N ILE A 10 8.76 -4.97 -2.01
CA ILE A 10 7.96 -3.92 -2.65
C ILE A 10 6.59 -4.53 -2.93
N ILE A 11 5.56 -3.97 -2.32
CA ILE A 11 4.22 -4.55 -2.30
C ILE A 11 3.22 -3.47 -2.75
N PRO A 12 2.77 -3.53 -4.01
CA PRO A 12 1.71 -2.64 -4.48
C PRO A 12 0.39 -3.07 -3.85
N LEU A 13 -0.19 -2.21 -3.02
CA LEU A 13 -1.51 -2.40 -2.41
C LEU A 13 -2.63 -1.83 -3.28
N GLY A 14 -2.30 -0.88 -4.17
CA GLY A 14 -3.18 -0.37 -5.21
C GLY A 14 -2.44 0.47 -6.26
N GLY A 15 -3.08 0.70 -7.40
CA GLY A 15 -2.53 1.50 -8.52
C GLY A 15 -1.67 0.71 -9.51
N LEU A 16 -1.43 -0.59 -9.28
CA LEU A 16 -0.74 -1.44 -10.26
C LEU A 16 -1.74 -2.03 -11.25
N GLY A 17 -1.60 -1.66 -12.53
CA GLY A 17 -2.47 -2.16 -13.61
C GLY A 17 -3.80 -1.41 -13.74
N GLU A 18 -3.93 -0.27 -13.07
CA GLU A 18 -5.16 0.52 -12.97
C GLU A 18 -4.86 2.01 -12.76
N ILE A 19 -5.89 2.86 -12.84
CA ILE A 19 -5.77 4.31 -12.62
C ILE A 19 -6.37 4.68 -11.26
N GLY A 20 -5.61 5.43 -10.47
CA GLY A 20 -6.00 5.86 -9.13
C GLY A 20 -5.62 4.82 -8.06
N LYS A 21 -6.07 5.05 -6.83
CA LYS A 21 -5.84 4.16 -5.68
C LYS A 21 -4.37 3.73 -5.46
N ASN A 22 -3.43 4.61 -5.84
CA ASN A 22 -2.00 4.38 -5.67
C ASN A 22 -1.66 4.17 -4.19
N MET A 23 -1.07 3.03 -3.87
CA MET A 23 -0.53 2.75 -2.54
C MET A 23 0.50 1.64 -2.64
N MET A 24 1.71 1.89 -2.13
CA MET A 24 2.80 0.92 -2.15
C MET A 24 3.42 0.81 -0.76
N ALA A 25 3.57 -0.42 -0.26
CA ALA A 25 4.34 -0.70 0.93
C ALA A 25 5.77 -1.10 0.54
N VAL A 26 6.75 -0.43 1.16
CA VAL A 26 8.17 -0.76 1.09
C VAL A 26 8.58 -1.30 2.45
N GLU A 27 8.93 -2.58 2.50
CA GLU A 27 9.25 -3.28 3.75
C GLU A 27 10.70 -3.76 3.75
N TYR A 28 11.41 -3.45 4.84
CA TYR A 28 12.79 -3.87 5.07
C TYR A 28 12.99 -4.22 6.55
N GLY A 29 13.25 -5.50 6.84
CA GLY A 29 13.33 -5.97 8.22
C GLY A 29 11.99 -5.87 8.94
N ASP A 30 11.95 -5.11 10.02
CA ASP A 30 10.74 -4.89 10.83
C ASP A 30 10.04 -3.55 10.54
N ASP A 31 10.48 -2.83 9.51
CA ASP A 31 9.97 -1.50 9.19
C ASP A 31 9.24 -1.50 7.85
N ILE A 32 8.10 -0.81 7.82
CA ILE A 32 7.30 -0.56 6.63
C ILE A 32 7.17 0.95 6.43
N VAL A 33 7.46 1.42 5.22
CA VAL A 33 7.11 2.76 4.76
C VAL A 33 6.07 2.64 3.66
N VAL A 34 4.99 3.40 3.78
CA VAL A 34 3.93 3.45 2.76
C VAL A 34 4.18 4.66 1.87
N VAL A 35 4.06 4.49 0.56
CA VAL A 35 4.10 5.55 -0.44
C VAL A 35 2.70 5.72 -1.01
N ASP A 36 2.21 6.95 -0.92
CA ASP A 36 0.84 7.40 -1.22
C ASP A 36 -0.27 6.71 -0.41
N CYS A 37 -1.43 7.35 -0.43
CA CYS A 37 -2.70 6.82 0.07
C CYS A 37 -3.83 7.21 -0.88
N GLY A 38 -3.64 6.90 -2.16
CA GLY A 38 -4.54 7.30 -3.22
C GLY A 38 -5.92 6.66 -3.10
N VAL A 39 -6.88 7.30 -3.75
CA VAL A 39 -8.25 6.81 -3.93
C VAL A 39 -8.58 6.73 -5.42
N GLN A 40 -9.61 5.98 -5.77
CA GLN A 40 -10.18 5.98 -7.11
C GLN A 40 -11.65 6.41 -7.02
N PHE A 41 -12.09 7.21 -7.99
CA PHE A 41 -13.50 7.56 -8.13
C PHE A 41 -14.26 6.42 -8.81
N PRO A 42 -15.51 6.16 -8.38
CA PRO A 42 -16.34 5.12 -8.96
C PRO A 42 -16.72 5.41 -10.41
N GLU A 43 -16.98 4.35 -11.17
CA GLU A 43 -17.54 4.43 -12.51
C GLU A 43 -19.07 4.63 -12.46
N GLY A 44 -19.68 4.99 -13.59
CA GLY A 44 -21.10 5.32 -13.67
C GLY A 44 -22.04 4.15 -13.36
N ASP A 45 -21.53 2.93 -13.29
CA ASP A 45 -22.26 1.70 -12.98
C ASP A 45 -22.18 1.30 -11.50
N MET A 46 -21.58 2.13 -10.64
CA MET A 46 -21.43 1.88 -9.20
C MET A 46 -22.30 2.84 -8.35
N PRO A 47 -23.65 2.70 -8.36
CA PRO A 47 -24.53 3.60 -7.65
C PRO A 47 -24.36 3.51 -6.13
N GLY A 48 -24.21 4.66 -5.48
CA GLY A 48 -24.07 4.77 -4.02
C GLY A 48 -22.65 4.56 -3.49
N VAL A 49 -21.66 4.32 -4.36
CA VAL A 49 -20.25 4.35 -3.99
C VAL A 49 -19.74 5.79 -4.13
N ASP A 50 -19.00 6.27 -3.13
CA ASP A 50 -18.36 7.60 -3.18
C ASP A 50 -16.88 7.52 -3.59
N LEU A 51 -16.16 6.55 -3.01
CA LEU A 51 -14.72 6.35 -3.20
C LEU A 51 -14.38 4.86 -3.16
N ILE A 52 -13.36 4.48 -3.92
CA ILE A 52 -12.74 3.15 -3.90
C ILE A 52 -11.34 3.31 -3.29
N VAL A 53 -11.05 2.52 -2.25
CA VAL A 53 -9.76 2.50 -1.54
C VAL A 53 -9.06 1.15 -1.72
N PRO A 54 -7.71 1.11 -1.63
CA PRO A 54 -6.95 -0.14 -1.55
C PRO A 54 -7.35 -1.00 -0.35
N ASP A 55 -7.18 -2.32 -0.48
CA ASP A 55 -7.23 -3.21 0.69
C ASP A 55 -5.95 -3.03 1.53
N VAL A 56 -6.12 -2.48 2.74
CA VAL A 56 -5.04 -2.18 3.67
C VAL A 56 -4.84 -3.26 4.73
N SER A 57 -5.49 -4.42 4.62
CA SER A 57 -5.40 -5.51 5.61
C SER A 57 -3.94 -5.89 5.92
N TYR A 58 -3.07 -5.88 4.90
CA TYR A 58 -1.62 -6.10 5.06
C TYR A 58 -0.97 -5.18 6.10
N LEU A 59 -1.34 -3.89 6.06
CA LEU A 59 -0.82 -2.85 6.93
C LEU A 59 -1.48 -2.89 8.32
N VAL A 60 -2.79 -3.15 8.39
CA VAL A 60 -3.54 -3.23 9.65
C VAL A 60 -2.98 -4.35 10.54
N GLU A 61 -2.68 -5.51 9.97
CA GLU A 61 -2.05 -6.63 10.67
C GLU A 61 -0.62 -6.36 11.16
N ARG A 62 0.03 -5.32 10.63
CA ARG A 62 1.44 -4.94 10.89
C ARG A 62 1.55 -3.48 11.32
N ALA A 63 0.51 -2.94 11.94
CA ALA A 63 0.41 -1.51 12.23
C ALA A 63 1.57 -1.00 13.10
N ASP A 64 2.12 -1.84 13.98
CA ASP A 64 3.29 -1.56 14.81
C ASP A 64 4.61 -1.43 14.03
N LYS A 65 4.66 -1.94 12.80
CA LYS A 65 5.80 -1.88 11.89
C LYS A 65 5.77 -0.70 10.93
N VAL A 66 4.62 -0.02 10.80
CA VAL A 66 4.48 1.14 9.90
C VAL A 66 5.15 2.36 10.53
N ARG A 67 6.12 2.95 9.82
CA ARG A 67 6.92 4.08 10.31
C ARG A 67 6.49 5.42 9.76
N ALA A 68 6.02 5.45 8.52
CA ALA A 68 5.60 6.67 7.84
C ALA A 68 4.69 6.36 6.64
N ILE A 69 3.91 7.37 6.28
CA ILE A 69 3.26 7.49 4.97
C ILE A 69 3.90 8.69 4.27
N LEU A 70 4.43 8.47 3.08
CA LEU A 70 5.02 9.50 2.23
C LEU A 70 4.01 9.87 1.14
N ILE A 71 3.62 11.14 1.07
CA ILE A 71 2.70 11.65 0.04
C ILE A 71 3.51 12.40 -1.01
N THR A 72 3.27 12.10 -2.28
CA THR A 72 3.96 12.71 -3.43
C THR A 72 3.50 14.13 -3.76
#